data_AF-A0A6N2YHD1-F1
#
_entry.id   AF-A0A6N2YHD1-F1
#
_cell.length_a   1.000
_cell.length_b   1.000
_cell.length_c   1.000
_cell.angle_alpha   90.00
_cell.angle_beta   90.00
_cell.angle_gamma   90.00
#
_symmetry.space_group_name_H-M   'P 1'
#
loop_
_entity.id
_entity.type
_entity.pdbx_description
1 polymer ?
#
loop_
_entity_poly.entity_id
_entity_poly.type
_entity_poly.pdbx_seq_one_letter_code
_entity_poly.pdbx_strand_id
1 'polypeptide(L)' 'MLNNKNKILPILGVFIGYVIVEVIKTYMNGSLSGDMFLEDILVPGLFFAGGFAIFYFILLRYVK' A
#
# COMPACT_ATOMS: atom_id res chain seq x y z
N MET A 1 -26.04 4.64 -4.04
CA MET A 1 -25.21 3.94 -3.03
C MET A 1 -23.84 3.71 -3.66
N LEU A 2 -22.88 4.62 -3.48
CA LEU A 2 -21.52 4.39 -4.01
C LEU A 2 -20.91 3.22 -3.24
N ASN A 3 -20.85 2.07 -3.89
CA ASN A 3 -20.35 0.81 -3.35
C ASN A 3 -18.99 1.01 -2.68
N ASN A 4 -18.86 0.60 -1.41
CA ASN A 4 -17.60 0.68 -0.63
C ASN A 4 -16.40 0.05 -1.35
N LYS A 5 -16.64 -0.87 -2.30
CA LYS A 5 -15.63 -1.43 -3.20
C LYS A 5 -14.84 -0.36 -3.97
N ASN A 6 -15.48 0.73 -4.40
CA ASN A 6 -14.82 1.81 -5.14
C ASN A 6 -13.92 2.69 -4.27
N LYS A 7 -14.08 2.64 -2.93
CA LYS A 7 -13.23 3.40 -1.98
C LYS A 7 -12.02 2.61 -1.51
N ILE A 8 -12.11 1.28 -1.54
CA ILE A 8 -11.04 0.37 -1.12
C ILE A 8 -10.06 0.10 -2.27
N LEU A 9 -10.55 0.10 -3.51
CA LEU A 9 -9.73 -0.17 -4.69
C LEU A 9 -8.49 0.73 -4.83
N PRO A 10 -8.56 2.06 -4.57
CA PRO A 10 -7.38 2.93 -4.59
C PRO A 10 -6.37 2.57 -3.50
N ILE A 11 -6.84 2.23 -2.30
CA ILE A 11 -5.99 1.87 -1.16
C ILE A 11 -5.24 0.55 -1.45
N LEU A 12 -5.95 -0.44 -1.98
CA LEU A 12 -5.35 -1.71 -2.42
C LEU A 12 -4.36 -1.50 -3.56
N GLY A 13 -4.69 -0.62 -4.53
CA GLY A 13 -3.78 -0.31 -5.63
C GLY A 13 -2.48 0.32 -5.15
N VAL A 14 -2.54 1.27 -4.22
CA VAL A 14 -1.36 1.90 -3.62
C VAL A 14 -0.52 0.88 -2.82
N PHE A 15 -1.16 0.01 -2.05
CA PHE A 15 -0.48 -1.05 -1.31
C PHE A 15 0.25 -2.02 -2.25
N ILE A 16 -0.45 -2.53 -3.27
CA ILE A 16 0.13 -3.47 -4.24
C ILE A 16 1.26 -2.80 -5.02
N GLY A 17 1.08 -1.54 -5.43
CA GLY A 17 2.12 -0.77 -6.11
C GLY A 17 3.39 -0.63 -5.27
N TYR A 18 3.24 -0.28 -3.99
CA TYR A 18 4.37 -0.20 -3.06
C TYR A 18 5.10 -1.55 -2.95
N VAL A 19 4.36 -2.63 -2.70
CA VAL A 19 4.94 -3.97 -2.54
C VAL A 19 5.69 -4.40 -3.80
N ILE A 20 5.12 -4.21 -4.99
CA ILE A 20 5.79 -4.57 -6.25
C ILE A 20 7.11 -3.80 -6.42
N VAL A 21 7.09 -2.48 -6.18
CA VAL A 21 8.29 -1.64 -6.34
C VAL A 21 9.41 -2.07 -5.39
N GLU A 22 9.09 -2.27 -4.11
CA GLU A 22 10.10 -2.66 -3.12
C GLU A 22 10.58 -4.11 -3.31
N VAL A 23 9.71 -5.03 -3.77
CA VAL A 23 10.14 -6.39 -4.14
C VAL A 23 11.12 -6.34 -5.30
N ILE A 24 10.81 -5.59 -6.37
CA ILE A 24 11.70 -5.47 -7.54
C ILE A 24 13.05 -4.89 -7.12
N LYS A 25 13.04 -3.80 -6.33
CA LYS A 25 14.25 -3.14 -5.85
C LYS A 25 15.12 -4.06 -4.98
N THR A 26 14.50 -4.77 -4.05
CA THR A 26 15.20 -5.70 -3.14
C THR A 26 15.72 -6.93 -3.90
N TYR A 27 14.97 -7.40 -4.88
CA TYR A 27 15.41 -8.46 -5.79
C TYR A 27 16.61 -8.02 -6.65
N MET A 28 16.58 -6.80 -7.21
CA MET A 28 17.70 -6.23 -7.97
C MET A 28 18.97 -6.06 -7.12
N ASN A 29 18.81 -5.83 -5.82
CA ASN A 29 19.90 -5.76 -4.86
C ASN A 29 20.41 -7.14 -4.40
N GLY A 30 19.81 -8.24 -4.89
CA GLY A 30 20.26 -9.61 -4.63
C GLY A 30 19.93 -10.15 -3.24
N SER A 31 19.05 -9.48 -2.48
CA SER A 31 18.82 -9.78 -1.07
C SER A 31 17.34 -10.07 -0.74
N LEU A 32 16.59 -10.74 -1.62
CA LEU A 32 15.19 -11.03 -1.30
C LEU A 32 15.09 -12.31 -0.44
N SER A 33 15.10 -12.15 0.88
CA SER A 33 14.72 -13.20 1.83
C SER A 33 13.26 -13.05 2.26
N GLY A 34 12.64 -14.14 2.74
CA GLY A 34 11.26 -14.11 3.24
C GLY A 34 11.07 -13.16 4.43
N ASP A 35 12.08 -13.07 5.30
CA ASP A 35 12.06 -12.19 6.47
C ASP A 35 12.13 -10.72 6.07
N MET A 36 13.01 -10.36 5.12
CA MET A 36 13.06 -9.01 4.55
C MET A 36 11.76 -8.66 3.81
N PHE A 37 11.14 -9.61 3.13
CA PHE A 37 9.84 -9.36 2.50
C PHE A 37 8.75 -9.05 3.54
N LEU A 38 8.74 -9.71 4.69
CA LEU A 38 7.78 -9.43 5.75
C LEU A 38 8.08 -8.12 6.49
N GLU A 39 9.29 -7.96 7.00
CA GLU A 39 9.67 -6.86 7.88
C GLU A 39 9.96 -5.56 7.13
N ASP A 40 10.57 -5.63 5.95
CA ASP A 40 11.01 -4.43 5.21
C ASP A 40 10.05 -4.02 4.09
N ILE A 41 9.20 -4.95 3.62
CA ILE A 41 8.29 -4.68 2.49
C ILE A 41 6.82 -4.70 2.93
N LEU A 42 6.33 -5.82 3.47
CA LEU A 42 4.91 -5.96 3.81
C LEU A 42 4.47 -5.08 4.97
N VAL A 43 5.19 -5.12 6.09
CA VAL A 43 4.83 -4.32 7.27
C VAL A 43 4.86 -2.82 6.96
N PRO A 44 5.94 -2.26 6.37
CA PRO A 44 5.98 -0.85 5.97
C PRO A 44 4.92 -0.50 4.91
N GLY A 45 4.67 -1.42 3.96
CA GLY A 45 3.62 -1.25 2.96
C GLY A 45 2.23 -1.14 3.60
N LEU A 46 1.93 -1.94 4.63
CA LEU A 46 0.67 -1.87 5.37
C LEU A 46 0.52 -0.55 6.13
N PHE A 47 1.59 -0.08 6.77
CA PHE A 47 1.59 1.23 7.43
C PHE A 47 1.38 2.37 6.42
N PHE A 48 2.05 2.31 5.28
CA PHE A 48 1.90 3.28 4.19
C PHE A 48 0.47 3.29 3.64
N ALA A 49 -0.10 2.11 3.36
CA ALA A 49 -1.47 1.97 2.89
C ALA A 49 -2.50 2.44 3.95
N GLY A 50 -2.25 2.17 5.24
CA GLY A 50 -3.06 2.65 6.34
C GLY A 50 -3.06 4.18 6.45
N GLY A 51 -1.88 4.81 6.37
CA GLY A 51 -1.75 6.28 6.35
C GLY A 51 -2.44 6.90 5.13
N PHE A 52 -2.23 6.32 3.95
CA PHE A 52 -2.92 6.73 2.72
C PHE A 52 -4.44 6.61 2.85
N ALA A 53 -4.94 5.52 3.44
CA ALA A 53 -6.37 5.32 3.66
C ALA A 53 -6.97 6.44 4.52
N ILE A 54 -6.32 6.79 5.65
CA ILE A 54 -6.76 7.88 6.53
C ILE A 54 -6.84 9.19 5.73
N PHE A 55 -5.77 9.54 5.01
CA PHE A 55 -5.72 10.76 4.20
C PHE A 55 -6.78 10.77 3.09
N TYR A 56 -6.97 9.65 2.40
CA TYR A 56 -7.96 9.48 1.34
C TYR A 56 -9.40 9.64 1.86
N PHE A 57 -9.72 9.09 3.03
CA PHE A 57 -11.04 9.26 3.64
C PHE A 57 -11.28 10.69 4.12
N ILE A 58 -10.25 11.37 4.62
CA ILE A 58 -10.31 12.80 4.95
C ILE A 58 -10.61 13.60 3.67
N LEU A 59 -9.85 13.42 2.61
CA LEU A 59 -10.07 14.08 1.32
C LEU A 59 -11.49 13.88 0.77
N LEU A 60 -11.96 12.63 0.76
CA LEU A 60 -13.32 12.29 0.33
C LEU A 60 -14.42 12.97 1.17
N ARG A 61 -14.11 13.38 2.40
CA ARG A 61 -15.04 14.13 3.26
C ARG A 61 -15.07 15.62 2.94
N TYR A 62 -13.96 16.20 2.49
CA TYR A 62 -13.87 17.63 2.16
C TYR A 62 -14.24 17.94 0.69
N VAL A 63 -14.03 16.99 -0.22
CA VAL A 63 -14.33 17.15 -1.66
C VAL A 63 -15.81 16.85 -1.97
N LYS A 64 -16.58 16.42 -0.98
CA LYS A 64 -18.00 16.04 -1.12
C LYS A 64 -18.90 17.03 -0.39
#